data_AF-A0A7S3UI62-F1
#
_entry.id   AF-A0A7S3UI62-F1
#
_cell.length_a   1.000
_cell.length_b   1.000
_cell.length_c   1.000
_cell.angle_alpha   90.00
_cell.angle_beta   90.00
_cell.angle_gamma   90.00
#
_symmetry.space_group_name_H-M   'P 1'
#
loop_
_entity.id
_entity.type
_entity.pdbx_description
1 polymer ?
#
loop_
_entity_poly.entity_id
_entity_poly.type
_entity_poly.pdbx_seq_one_letter_code
_entity_poly.pdbx_strand_id
1 'polypeptide(L)'
;MSQPRKHIRACARRGVIQRRRKRRSGRRRSDMPRRRPCFDVTAFLSGRAHPRPWSSEGDLVASASHACRAVRQLSCPSSFSIREVGVQDLFLRDGHGAYPRPGSSPLLHGLLLPRGAFECVVDVDGKRHTTTTSMATTKDAIVAANAIAVAFLKRTRVDQPWQSGKCGPRYLWTDAFAVCLLLGLHWRGCKIDWNKTEPIEAAVEVVRGVHGVLGKKRVEEGRGFVGTSICSETEGWLSQDRNQPIARGLRIGKKLPERKLHEPFDEQLEWERDGQYFHYLTKWIHALAQMAAATNDSKYAIQAAQLIKGIHWEFARGKPGGRHLAWKMSTDLSRALVPTQGHTDPLDGFVAYRHVQATLLYFGLGSKYSLESEIEDIRSMVTGKRFDTSDVLGMGCLLADACKVMHLCVRRNALGGDGYDKELPKLLLGLLRDAQIGLARVAEDAFRQAAPHRLAFREFGLSTGLQALPLMQKLVIELRREPDKCGLSKYDVQQVESMLSHLIEAHFWMVKEIHEFWAIDDHRKVGSWISHMDINEVMWATSLLPDGFIEMLF
;
A
#
# COMPACT_ATOMS: atom_id res chain seq x y z
N MET A 1 25.33 30.94 69.86
CA MET A 1 25.65 32.37 70.10
C MET A 1 25.39 33.16 68.81
N SER A 2 25.29 34.49 68.89
CA SER A 2 25.48 35.48 67.80
C SER A 2 24.87 35.21 66.40
N GLN A 3 23.67 35.77 66.22
CA GLN A 3 23.04 36.28 64.98
C GLN A 3 23.83 37.51 64.38
N PRO A 4 23.39 38.27 63.33
CA PRO A 4 22.47 38.04 62.18
C PRO A 4 22.77 38.85 60.85
N ARG A 5 21.73 38.91 59.96
CA ARG A 5 21.26 40.07 59.13
C ARG A 5 21.90 40.30 57.74
N LYS A 6 21.22 40.83 56.70
CA LYS A 6 19.91 41.55 56.53
C LYS A 6 19.10 40.97 55.33
N HIS A 7 17.79 40.70 55.45
CA HIS A 7 16.60 41.47 54.96
C HIS A 7 16.38 41.61 53.41
N ILE A 8 15.15 41.77 52.86
CA ILE A 8 13.80 41.19 53.10
C ILE A 8 12.81 41.67 51.98
N ARG A 9 11.95 40.78 51.43
CA ARG A 9 10.59 40.98 50.80
C ARG A 9 10.33 42.10 49.74
N ALA A 10 9.19 42.19 49.03
CA ALA A 10 8.27 41.21 48.39
C ALA A 10 7.15 41.96 47.59
N CYS A 11 6.44 41.25 46.68
CA CYS A 11 5.13 41.57 46.05
C CYS A 11 5.00 42.87 45.20
N ALA A 12 4.36 42.97 44.02
CA ALA A 12 3.31 42.23 43.28
C ALA A 12 1.83 42.68 43.48
N ARG A 13 1.26 43.35 42.46
CA ARG A 13 -0.18 43.47 42.04
C ARG A 13 -0.23 44.33 40.74
N ARG A 14 -0.88 43.93 39.63
CA ARG A 14 -2.33 43.85 39.25
C ARG A 14 -2.97 45.21 38.85
N GLY A 15 -3.61 45.24 37.67
CA GLY A 15 -4.33 46.39 37.04
C GLY A 15 -3.82 46.63 35.61
N VAL A 16 -4.48 46.38 34.46
CA VAL A 16 -5.89 46.36 33.96
C VAL A 16 -6.37 47.72 33.40
N ILE A 17 -7.14 47.67 32.28
CA ILE A 17 -7.96 48.73 31.61
C ILE A 17 -7.46 49.33 30.24
N GLN A 18 -7.97 48.73 29.17
CA GLN A 18 -8.66 49.29 27.96
C GLN A 18 -8.16 50.51 27.11
N ARG A 19 -8.03 50.24 25.79
CA ARG A 19 -8.63 50.93 24.61
C ARG A 19 -8.46 52.47 24.40
N ARG A 20 -7.97 52.88 23.19
CA ARG A 20 -8.83 53.36 22.07
C ARG A 20 -8.12 53.76 20.74
N ARG A 21 -8.76 53.34 19.64
CA ARG A 21 -8.79 53.81 18.22
C ARG A 21 -8.09 55.13 17.80
N LYS A 22 -7.41 55.07 16.65
CA LYS A 22 -7.55 55.89 15.40
C LYS A 22 -6.89 55.05 14.27
N ARG A 23 -7.47 54.69 13.12
CA ARG A 23 -8.36 55.35 12.12
C ARG A 23 -7.76 56.58 11.43
N ARG A 24 -7.18 56.36 10.24
CA ARG A 24 -7.24 57.26 9.07
C ARG A 24 -7.32 56.41 7.78
N SER A 25 -7.64 57.03 6.65
CA SER A 25 -8.18 56.34 5.47
C SER A 25 -7.80 57.02 4.15
N GLY A 26 -7.54 56.24 3.11
CA GLY A 26 -7.38 56.69 1.72
C GLY A 26 -7.98 55.67 0.74
N ARG A 27 -8.59 56.13 -0.36
CA ARG A 27 -9.32 55.31 -1.35
C ARG A 27 -9.01 55.79 -2.77
N ARG A 28 -8.62 54.86 -3.67
CA ARG A 28 -8.88 54.73 -5.13
C ARG A 28 -8.01 53.55 -5.59
N ARG A 29 -8.54 52.41 -6.09
CA ARG A 29 -9.32 52.09 -7.32
C ARG A 29 -8.42 51.85 -8.54
N SER A 30 -8.70 50.74 -9.25
CA SER A 30 -8.07 50.25 -10.50
C SER A 30 -6.58 49.86 -10.35
N ASP A 31 -6.05 48.76 -10.90
CA ASP A 31 -6.53 47.84 -11.94
C ASP A 31 -6.16 46.36 -11.71
N MET A 32 -6.73 45.47 -12.53
CA MET A 32 -6.32 44.07 -12.73
C MET A 32 -5.33 43.97 -13.90
N PRO A 33 -4.31 43.07 -13.86
CA PRO A 33 -4.51 41.84 -14.64
C PRO A 33 -3.82 40.54 -14.15
N ARG A 34 -4.44 39.42 -14.57
CA ARG A 34 -3.84 38.13 -14.99
C ARG A 34 -3.02 37.28 -13.99
N ARG A 35 -3.63 36.14 -13.65
CA ARG A 35 -3.09 34.76 -13.62
C ARG A 35 -1.55 34.60 -13.60
N ARG A 36 -1.03 33.96 -12.56
CA ARG A 36 0.26 33.23 -12.60
C ARG A 36 0.01 31.75 -12.94
N PRO A 37 0.94 31.05 -13.61
CA PRO A 37 0.70 29.68 -14.09
C PRO A 37 0.85 28.63 -12.98
N CYS A 38 0.20 27.49 -13.17
CA CYS A 38 0.61 26.24 -12.52
C CYS A 38 1.95 25.81 -13.11
N PHE A 39 2.84 25.25 -12.28
CA PHE A 39 4.02 24.55 -12.80
C PHE A 39 3.62 23.13 -13.20
N ASP A 40 3.77 22.85 -14.48
CA ASP A 40 3.67 21.53 -15.08
C ASP A 40 5.10 20.96 -15.21
N VAL A 41 5.34 19.72 -14.79
CA VAL A 41 6.67 19.09 -14.80
C VAL A 41 6.72 17.99 -15.86
N THR A 42 6.40 18.38 -17.09
CA THR A 42 6.52 17.56 -18.30
C THR A 42 7.90 17.75 -18.95
N ALA A 43 8.92 17.13 -18.36
CA ALA A 43 10.30 17.18 -18.87
C ALA A 43 10.47 16.35 -20.16
N PHE A 44 10.30 17.01 -21.31
CA PHE A 44 10.47 16.45 -22.65
C PHE A 44 11.91 16.00 -22.94
N LEU A 45 12.07 14.81 -23.55
CA LEU A 45 13.28 14.43 -24.28
C LEU A 45 12.98 14.33 -25.78
N SER A 46 13.24 15.40 -26.53
CA SER A 46 13.04 15.46 -27.99
C SER A 46 14.30 15.87 -28.73
N GLY A 47 15.27 14.95 -28.84
CA GLY A 47 16.39 15.07 -29.77
C GLY A 47 15.97 14.71 -31.19
N ARG A 48 15.49 15.68 -31.99
CA ARG A 48 15.21 15.46 -33.42
C ARG A 48 16.48 15.64 -34.25
N ALA A 49 16.82 14.64 -35.07
CA ALA A 49 17.71 14.79 -36.21
C ALA A 49 17.11 14.07 -37.43
N HIS A 50 16.97 14.80 -38.53
CA HIS A 50 16.64 14.31 -39.87
C HIS A 50 17.43 15.16 -40.86
N PRO A 51 17.95 14.56 -41.96
CA PRO A 51 17.22 14.71 -43.23
C PRO A 51 16.49 13.45 -43.72
N ARG A 52 15.95 13.55 -44.94
CA ARG A 52 15.26 12.52 -45.75
C ARG A 52 16.14 12.18 -46.99
N PRO A 53 15.63 11.46 -48.02
CA PRO A 53 14.76 10.27 -48.06
C PRO A 53 15.47 9.13 -48.83
N TRP A 54 14.77 8.05 -49.20
CA TRP A 54 14.67 7.58 -50.60
C TRP A 54 13.44 6.65 -50.73
N SER A 55 13.12 6.20 -51.95
CA SER A 55 11.83 5.60 -52.32
C SER A 55 11.99 4.33 -53.17
N SER A 56 11.07 3.36 -53.05
CA SER A 56 10.35 2.78 -54.21
C SER A 56 9.33 1.69 -53.83
N GLU A 57 8.38 1.50 -54.74
CA GLU A 57 7.29 0.53 -54.82
C GLU A 57 7.66 -0.98 -54.68
N GLY A 58 6.67 -1.88 -54.61
CA GLY A 58 6.89 -3.33 -54.52
C GLY A 58 5.64 -4.25 -54.42
N ASP A 59 4.60 -3.90 -55.16
CA ASP A 59 3.19 -4.32 -55.15
C ASP A 59 2.84 -5.84 -55.40
N LEU A 60 1.54 -6.18 -55.29
CA LEU A 60 0.78 -7.27 -55.98
C LEU A 60 0.72 -8.75 -55.48
N VAL A 61 -0.48 -9.10 -54.96
CA VAL A 61 -1.45 -10.12 -55.50
C VAL A 61 -1.24 -11.65 -55.33
N ALA A 62 -1.84 -12.18 -54.25
CA ALA A 62 -3.05 -13.05 -54.23
C ALA A 62 -3.08 -14.53 -54.73
N SER A 63 -4.24 -15.16 -54.40
CA SER A 63 -4.83 -16.39 -54.98
C SER A 63 -4.32 -17.75 -54.46
N ALA A 64 -5.14 -18.79 -54.19
CA ALA A 64 -6.58 -18.88 -53.85
C ALA A 64 -6.93 -20.33 -53.40
N SER A 65 -8.20 -20.54 -53.05
CA SER A 65 -9.02 -21.70 -53.46
C SER A 65 -9.06 -23.03 -52.67
N HIS A 66 -10.32 -23.47 -52.46
CA HIS A 66 -10.85 -24.85 -52.46
C HIS A 66 -10.46 -25.85 -51.33
N ALA A 67 -11.36 -26.62 -50.71
CA ALA A 67 -12.81 -26.76 -50.74
C ALA A 67 -13.27 -27.90 -49.78
N CYS A 68 -14.52 -27.82 -49.29
CA CYS A 68 -15.48 -28.93 -49.19
C CYS A 68 -15.32 -30.15 -48.24
N ARG A 69 -16.31 -30.24 -47.31
CA ARG A 69 -17.31 -31.32 -47.09
C ARG A 69 -17.22 -32.28 -45.86
N ALA A 70 -18.44 -32.58 -45.37
CA ALA A 70 -18.95 -33.79 -44.70
C ALA A 70 -18.45 -34.11 -43.26
N VAL A 71 -19.10 -33.66 -42.17
CA VAL A 71 -20.42 -34.12 -41.66
C VAL A 71 -20.49 -35.62 -41.32
N ARG A 72 -20.48 -35.97 -40.01
CA ARG A 72 -21.57 -36.62 -39.20
C ARG A 72 -21.06 -37.60 -38.13
N GLN A 73 -21.89 -37.74 -37.08
CA GLN A 73 -22.03 -38.89 -36.16
C GLN A 73 -20.81 -39.21 -35.27
N LEU A 74 -20.93 -39.75 -34.06
CA LEU A 74 -21.96 -39.89 -33.01
C LEU A 74 -21.28 -40.83 -32.01
N SER A 75 -21.35 -40.56 -30.70
CA SER A 75 -21.66 -41.57 -29.66
C SER A 75 -21.51 -40.97 -28.27
N CYS A 76 -22.45 -41.30 -27.40
CA CYS A 76 -22.39 -41.11 -25.95
C CYS A 76 -22.88 -42.41 -25.32
N PRO A 77 -22.28 -42.86 -24.21
CA PRO A 77 -23.05 -43.54 -23.18
C PRO A 77 -22.99 -42.80 -21.83
N SER A 78 -24.16 -42.42 -21.34
CA SER A 78 -24.77 -42.92 -20.10
C SER A 78 -23.90 -43.74 -19.11
N SER A 79 -24.05 -43.67 -17.77
CA SER A 79 -24.95 -42.88 -16.90
C SER A 79 -24.76 -43.27 -15.40
N PHE A 80 -25.64 -42.76 -14.52
CA PHE A 80 -25.98 -43.23 -13.15
C PHE A 80 -25.07 -42.92 -11.93
N SER A 81 -25.54 -41.91 -11.19
CA SER A 81 -26.04 -42.03 -9.80
C SER A 81 -25.14 -41.71 -8.60
N ILE A 82 -25.79 -41.00 -7.66
CA ILE A 82 -25.34 -40.66 -6.30
C ILE A 82 -25.88 -41.72 -5.31
N ARG A 83 -25.25 -41.84 -4.14
CA ARG A 83 -25.87 -42.37 -2.90
C ARG A 83 -25.38 -41.58 -1.68
N GLU A 84 -26.32 -41.24 -0.80
CA GLU A 84 -26.05 -40.82 0.59
C GLU A 84 -26.20 -42.03 1.53
N VAL A 85 -25.42 -42.06 2.61
CA VAL A 85 -25.65 -42.81 3.87
C VAL A 85 -25.00 -41.99 5.00
N GLY A 86 -25.51 -42.01 6.23
CA GLY A 86 -24.88 -41.29 7.34
C GLY A 86 -25.17 -41.86 8.74
N VAL A 87 -24.56 -41.21 9.74
CA VAL A 87 -24.85 -41.23 11.19
C VAL A 87 -24.72 -42.57 11.94
N GLN A 88 -23.77 -42.67 12.89
CA GLN A 88 -24.04 -43.02 14.31
C GLN A 88 -22.81 -42.87 15.24
N ASP A 89 -23.06 -42.97 16.54
CA ASP A 89 -22.25 -42.47 17.66
C ASP A 89 -21.13 -43.40 18.19
N LEU A 90 -20.25 -42.84 19.05
CA LEU A 90 -19.62 -43.54 20.18
C LEU A 90 -19.21 -42.52 21.28
N PHE A 91 -19.14 -42.95 22.55
CA PHE A 91 -19.14 -42.06 23.73
C PHE A 91 -18.28 -42.63 24.90
N LEU A 92 -17.89 -41.75 25.86
CA LEU A 92 -17.17 -42.04 27.14
C LEU A 92 -15.68 -42.44 26.94
N ARG A 93 -14.68 -42.11 27.79
CA ARG A 93 -14.55 -41.49 29.14
C ARG A 93 -13.06 -41.05 29.32
N ASP A 94 -12.52 -40.31 30.32
CA ASP A 94 -12.93 -39.48 31.48
C ASP A 94 -11.70 -38.60 31.89
N GLY A 95 -11.70 -37.84 33.01
CA GLY A 95 -10.48 -37.64 33.83
C GLY A 95 -9.89 -36.22 34.06
N HIS A 96 -10.54 -35.41 34.91
CA HIS A 96 -9.98 -34.36 35.82
C HIS A 96 -8.90 -33.32 35.39
N GLY A 97 -9.22 -32.03 35.64
CA GLY A 97 -8.23 -30.94 35.79
C GLY A 97 -8.84 -29.54 35.62
N ALA A 98 -9.09 -28.79 36.70
CA ALA A 98 -9.93 -27.58 36.67
C ALA A 98 -9.27 -26.31 37.22
N TYR A 99 -9.37 -25.20 36.48
CA TYR A 99 -9.33 -23.80 36.95
C TYR A 99 -10.21 -22.93 36.02
N PRO A 100 -10.75 -21.78 36.49
CA PRO A 100 -11.92 -21.15 35.87
C PRO A 100 -11.61 -20.28 34.64
N ARG A 101 -12.52 -20.29 33.66
CA ARG A 101 -12.57 -19.33 32.55
C ARG A 101 -13.54 -18.19 32.86
N PRO A 102 -13.20 -16.91 32.62
CA PRO A 102 -14.16 -15.82 32.64
C PRO A 102 -14.95 -15.72 31.32
N GLY A 103 -16.24 -15.36 31.43
CA GLY A 103 -17.04 -14.66 30.41
C GLY A 103 -17.00 -15.17 28.96
N SER A 104 -17.98 -15.99 28.58
CA SER A 104 -18.27 -16.28 27.17
C SER A 104 -18.85 -15.05 26.45
N SER A 105 -18.00 -14.29 25.75
CA SER A 105 -18.44 -13.37 24.70
C SER A 105 -18.95 -14.17 23.49
N PRO A 106 -20.04 -13.76 22.80
CA PRO A 106 -20.55 -14.50 21.65
C PRO A 106 -19.51 -14.54 20.52
N LEU A 107 -19.40 -15.71 19.86
CA LEU A 107 -18.45 -15.96 18.79
C LEU A 107 -18.79 -15.14 17.54
N LEU A 108 -18.20 -13.95 17.43
CA LEU A 108 -17.91 -13.31 16.15
C LEU A 108 -16.85 -14.14 15.42
N HIS A 109 -17.27 -15.29 14.88
CA HIS A 109 -16.52 -15.97 13.83
C HIS A 109 -16.37 -14.98 12.67
N GLY A 110 -15.14 -14.50 12.45
CA GLY A 110 -14.82 -13.73 11.27
C GLY A 110 -15.18 -14.55 10.04
N LEU A 111 -16.13 -14.05 9.24
CA LEU A 111 -16.51 -14.64 7.97
C LEU A 111 -15.36 -14.46 6.98
N LEU A 112 -14.36 -15.33 7.08
CA LEU A 112 -13.47 -15.66 5.97
C LEU A 112 -14.37 -16.11 4.82
N LEU A 113 -14.51 -15.24 3.82
CA LEU A 113 -15.25 -15.55 2.60
C LEU A 113 -14.73 -16.88 2.02
N PRO A 114 -15.59 -17.81 1.58
CA PRO A 114 -15.15 -19.00 0.85
C PRO A 114 -14.40 -18.56 -0.41
N ARG A 115 -13.06 -18.58 -0.37
CA ARG A 115 -12.19 -18.10 -1.46
C ARG A 115 -12.14 -19.12 -2.60
N GLY A 116 -13.26 -19.25 -3.30
CA GLY A 116 -13.33 -19.87 -4.62
C GLY A 116 -12.49 -19.11 -5.66
N ALA A 117 -12.20 -19.79 -6.76
CA ALA A 117 -11.21 -19.38 -7.76
C ALA A 117 -11.49 -18.02 -8.43
N PHE A 118 -10.44 -17.46 -9.04
CA PHE A 118 -10.56 -16.41 -10.05
C PHE A 118 -11.01 -17.05 -11.38
N GLU A 119 -12.30 -17.34 -11.50
CA GLU A 119 -12.94 -17.61 -12.80
C GLU A 119 -13.84 -16.44 -13.19
N CYS A 120 -14.00 -16.23 -14.50
CA CYS A 120 -14.55 -14.99 -15.06
C CYS A 120 -16.00 -14.73 -14.66
N VAL A 121 -16.35 -13.45 -14.54
CA VAL A 121 -17.74 -12.99 -14.58
C VAL A 121 -18.34 -13.44 -15.92
N VAL A 122 -19.47 -14.13 -15.87
CA VAL A 122 -20.20 -14.59 -17.06
C VAL A 122 -21.16 -13.49 -17.50
N ASP A 123 -21.03 -13.06 -18.75
CA ASP A 123 -21.90 -12.07 -19.38
C ASP A 123 -23.31 -12.65 -19.66
N VAL A 124 -24.33 -11.79 -19.63
CA VAL A 124 -25.76 -12.15 -19.65
C VAL A 124 -26.19 -12.76 -21.00
N ASP A 125 -25.48 -12.44 -22.08
CA ASP A 125 -25.85 -12.82 -23.46
C ASP A 125 -25.28 -14.17 -23.95
N GLY A 126 -24.67 -14.97 -23.06
CA GLY A 126 -24.45 -16.42 -23.24
C GLY A 126 -23.49 -16.87 -24.36
N LYS A 127 -22.82 -15.95 -25.07
CA LYS A 127 -21.92 -16.26 -26.19
C LYS A 127 -20.48 -16.54 -25.71
N ARG A 128 -20.06 -17.81 -25.79
CA ARG A 128 -18.68 -18.23 -25.52
C ARG A 128 -17.73 -17.77 -26.64
N HIS A 129 -16.95 -16.73 -26.38
CA HIS A 129 -15.73 -16.45 -27.14
C HIS A 129 -14.54 -17.15 -26.47
N THR A 130 -14.06 -18.25 -27.07
CA THR A 130 -12.91 -19.02 -26.58
C THR A 130 -11.59 -18.38 -27.04
N THR A 131 -11.17 -17.31 -26.35
CA THR A 131 -9.89 -16.64 -26.61
C THR A 131 -8.75 -17.38 -25.91
N THR A 132 -8.26 -18.45 -26.54
CA THR A 132 -7.24 -19.35 -25.97
C THR A 132 -5.85 -18.71 -25.98
N THR A 133 -5.52 -17.95 -24.94
CA THR A 133 -4.13 -17.57 -24.60
C THR A 133 -3.99 -17.50 -23.09
N SER A 134 -3.03 -18.24 -22.54
CA SER A 134 -2.98 -18.56 -21.11
C SER A 134 -2.70 -17.34 -20.23
N MET A 135 -3.70 -16.89 -19.47
CA MET A 135 -3.41 -16.40 -18.13
C MET A 135 -3.01 -17.61 -17.28
N ALA A 136 -1.92 -17.47 -16.52
CA ALA A 136 -1.51 -18.44 -15.52
C ALA A 136 -2.71 -18.82 -14.62
N THR A 137 -2.94 -20.11 -14.37
CA THR A 137 -4.02 -20.51 -13.47
C THR A 137 -3.73 -19.97 -12.07
N THR A 138 -4.74 -19.87 -11.19
CA THR A 138 -4.51 -19.44 -9.80
C THR A 138 -3.42 -20.28 -9.10
N LYS A 139 -3.26 -21.56 -9.49
CA LYS A 139 -2.18 -22.43 -9.00
C LYS A 139 -0.81 -22.03 -9.54
N ASP A 140 -0.69 -21.69 -10.81
CA ASP A 140 0.59 -21.31 -11.43
C ASP A 140 1.06 -19.94 -10.92
N ALA A 141 0.14 -18.99 -10.74
CA ALA A 141 0.40 -17.70 -10.10
C ALA A 141 0.92 -17.87 -8.66
N ILE A 142 0.33 -18.80 -7.88
CA ILE A 142 0.81 -19.18 -6.54
C ILE A 142 2.24 -19.74 -6.60
N VAL A 143 2.52 -20.66 -7.51
CA VAL A 143 3.85 -21.29 -7.64
C VAL A 143 4.91 -20.25 -8.00
N ALA A 144 4.64 -19.38 -8.98
CA ALA A 144 5.57 -18.33 -9.40
C ALA A 144 5.84 -17.32 -8.26
N ALA A 145 4.79 -16.82 -7.61
CA ALA A 145 4.94 -15.87 -6.50
C ALA A 145 5.68 -16.46 -5.29
N ASN A 146 5.46 -17.75 -4.98
CA ASN A 146 6.18 -18.47 -3.93
C ASN A 146 7.67 -18.64 -4.29
N ALA A 147 8.00 -19.03 -5.52
CA ALA A 147 9.38 -19.14 -5.98
C ALA A 147 10.14 -17.80 -5.91
N ILE A 148 9.48 -16.70 -6.28
CA ILE A 148 10.03 -15.35 -6.15
C ILE A 148 10.22 -14.97 -4.67
N ALA A 149 9.26 -15.25 -3.80
CA ALA A 149 9.38 -15.02 -2.36
C ALA A 149 10.58 -15.79 -1.75
N VAL A 150 10.77 -17.06 -2.12
CA VAL A 150 11.95 -17.87 -1.74
C VAL A 150 13.26 -17.20 -2.18
N ALA A 151 13.33 -16.68 -3.41
CA ALA A 151 14.51 -16.00 -3.92
C ALA A 151 14.82 -14.71 -3.15
N PHE A 152 13.80 -13.88 -2.90
CA PHE A 152 13.92 -12.66 -2.10
C PHE A 152 14.39 -12.93 -0.67
N LEU A 153 13.79 -13.90 0.03
CA LEU A 153 14.14 -14.26 1.42
C LEU A 153 15.63 -14.69 1.54
N LYS A 154 16.13 -15.45 0.56
CA LYS A 154 17.54 -15.89 0.47
C LYS A 154 18.49 -14.71 0.19
N ARG A 155 18.15 -13.83 -0.78
CA ARG A 155 19.00 -12.65 -1.09
C ARG A 155 19.08 -11.65 0.06
N THR A 156 17.97 -11.41 0.76
CA THR A 156 17.89 -10.50 1.91
C THR A 156 18.35 -11.11 3.23
N ARG A 157 18.80 -12.38 3.23
CA ARG A 157 19.23 -13.13 4.41
C ARG A 157 18.20 -13.12 5.55
N VAL A 158 16.92 -13.30 5.20
CA VAL A 158 15.86 -13.68 6.16
C VAL A 158 16.00 -15.16 6.54
N ASP A 159 16.67 -15.94 5.68
CA ASP A 159 16.93 -17.37 5.87
C ASP A 159 17.96 -17.71 6.96
N GLN A 160 18.67 -16.71 7.49
CA GLN A 160 19.70 -16.90 8.53
C GLN A 160 19.23 -16.32 9.87
N PRO A 161 19.45 -17.02 11.01
CA PRO A 161 19.11 -16.51 12.34
C PRO A 161 19.74 -15.14 12.60
N TRP A 162 19.05 -14.27 13.34
CA TRP A 162 19.54 -12.94 13.69
C TRP A 162 20.76 -13.01 14.62
N GLN A 163 21.96 -13.14 14.04
CA GLN A 163 23.23 -13.20 14.76
C GLN A 163 23.87 -11.83 14.84
N SER A 164 23.91 -11.24 16.04
CA SER A 164 24.71 -10.06 16.38
C SER A 164 24.59 -8.86 15.42
N GLY A 165 23.39 -8.64 14.86
CA GLY A 165 23.10 -7.53 13.93
C GLY A 165 23.49 -7.79 12.46
N LYS A 166 24.06 -8.95 12.12
CA LYS A 166 24.39 -9.34 10.75
C LYS A 166 23.16 -9.87 10.04
N CYS A 167 22.33 -8.96 9.52
CA CYS A 167 21.25 -9.28 8.59
C CYS A 167 21.61 -8.79 7.18
N GLY A 168 20.90 -9.29 6.16
CA GLY A 168 21.04 -8.77 4.80
C GLY A 168 20.42 -7.37 4.65
N PRO A 169 20.43 -6.81 3.43
CA PRO A 169 19.81 -5.52 3.17
C PRO A 169 18.32 -5.52 3.55
N ARG A 170 17.82 -4.33 3.91
CA ARG A 170 16.40 -4.04 4.14
C ARG A 170 16.05 -2.75 3.41
N TYR A 171 14.88 -2.70 2.81
CA TYR A 171 14.37 -1.57 2.04
C TYR A 171 12.87 -1.45 2.30
N LEU A 172 12.48 -0.42 3.04
CA LEU A 172 11.21 -0.39 3.79
C LEU A 172 9.96 -0.66 2.93
N TRP A 173 9.96 -0.18 1.68
CA TRP A 173 8.89 -0.46 0.71
C TRP A 173 8.83 -1.95 0.34
N THR A 174 9.94 -2.52 -0.11
CA THR A 174 10.02 -3.92 -0.55
C THR A 174 9.69 -4.86 0.59
N ASP A 175 10.21 -4.60 1.80
CA ASP A 175 9.89 -5.41 2.97
C ASP A 175 8.40 -5.33 3.36
N ALA A 176 7.75 -4.16 3.23
CA ALA A 176 6.31 -4.03 3.49
C ALA A 176 5.46 -4.88 2.53
N PHE A 177 5.77 -4.82 1.23
CA PHE A 177 5.11 -5.66 0.22
C PHE A 177 5.45 -7.15 0.41
N ALA A 178 6.68 -7.48 0.81
CA ALA A 178 7.07 -8.86 1.11
C ALA A 178 6.28 -9.44 2.29
N VAL A 179 6.11 -8.70 3.40
CA VAL A 179 5.25 -9.11 4.51
C VAL A 179 3.82 -9.39 4.02
N CYS A 180 3.22 -8.47 3.26
CA CYS A 180 1.90 -8.67 2.67
C CYS A 180 1.82 -9.92 1.78
N LEU A 181 2.77 -10.12 0.87
CA LEU A 181 2.86 -11.30 -0.01
C LEU A 181 2.95 -12.61 0.79
N LEU A 182 3.79 -12.65 1.83
CA LEU A 182 3.96 -13.81 2.70
C LEU A 182 2.66 -14.15 3.45
N LEU A 183 1.90 -13.16 3.90
CA LEU A 183 0.57 -13.37 4.49
C LEU A 183 -0.45 -13.84 3.43
N GLY A 184 -0.40 -13.31 2.21
CA GLY A 184 -1.21 -13.76 1.07
C GLY A 184 -0.95 -15.21 0.64
N LEU A 185 0.28 -15.72 0.85
CA LEU A 185 0.64 -17.13 0.71
C LEU A 185 0.11 -17.96 1.90
N HIS A 186 0.24 -17.47 3.13
CA HIS A 186 -0.27 -18.15 4.34
C HIS A 186 -1.78 -18.40 4.27
N TRP A 187 -2.59 -17.40 3.93
CA TRP A 187 -4.05 -17.55 3.85
C TRP A 187 -4.51 -18.47 2.71
N ARG A 188 -3.65 -18.74 1.73
CA ARG A 188 -3.85 -19.75 0.68
C ARG A 188 -3.37 -21.15 1.09
N GLY A 189 -3.02 -21.36 2.36
CA GLY A 189 -2.53 -22.64 2.88
C GLY A 189 -1.18 -23.09 2.31
N CYS A 190 -0.44 -22.17 1.67
CA CYS A 190 0.81 -22.50 0.98
C CYS A 190 1.95 -22.69 1.98
N LYS A 191 2.87 -23.61 1.67
CA LYS A 191 4.18 -23.71 2.34
C LYS A 191 5.23 -22.99 1.49
N ILE A 192 6.20 -22.36 2.13
CA ILE A 192 7.36 -21.81 1.42
C ILE A 192 8.42 -22.91 1.31
N ASP A 193 9.05 -23.06 0.14
CA ASP A 193 10.22 -23.94 -0.02
C ASP A 193 11.51 -23.26 0.49
N TRP A 194 11.42 -22.82 1.74
CA TRP A 194 12.48 -22.30 2.57
C TRP A 194 12.38 -23.02 3.91
N ASN A 195 13.31 -23.96 4.16
CA ASN A 195 13.41 -24.72 5.41
C ASN A 195 12.09 -25.39 5.90
N LYS A 196 11.13 -25.64 4.99
CA LYS A 196 9.77 -26.10 5.28
C LYS A 196 9.01 -25.22 6.31
N THR A 197 9.39 -23.95 6.41
CA THR A 197 8.87 -22.97 7.38
C THR A 197 7.59 -22.30 6.85
N GLU A 198 6.68 -21.89 7.73
CA GLU A 198 5.41 -21.30 7.31
C GLU A 198 5.62 -19.87 6.73
N PRO A 199 4.80 -19.43 5.75
CA PRO A 199 4.91 -18.07 5.22
C PRO A 199 4.75 -16.99 6.30
N ILE A 200 3.90 -17.23 7.31
CA ILE A 200 3.68 -16.31 8.42
C ILE A 200 4.90 -16.21 9.35
N GLU A 201 5.66 -17.28 9.53
CA GLU A 201 6.91 -17.29 10.31
C GLU A 201 8.00 -16.51 9.57
N ALA A 202 8.12 -16.69 8.26
CA ALA A 202 8.99 -15.87 7.41
C ALA A 202 8.63 -14.36 7.53
N ALA A 203 7.34 -14.02 7.56
CA ALA A 203 6.90 -12.64 7.76
C ALA A 203 7.30 -12.06 9.13
N VAL A 204 7.28 -12.87 10.19
CA VAL A 204 7.81 -12.47 11.52
C VAL A 204 9.31 -12.15 11.46
N GLU A 205 10.10 -12.92 10.72
CA GLU A 205 11.54 -12.67 10.55
C GLU A 205 11.83 -11.45 9.65
N VAL A 206 11.01 -11.18 8.62
CA VAL A 206 11.08 -9.90 7.86
C VAL A 206 10.82 -8.72 8.80
N VAL A 207 9.75 -8.76 9.60
CA VAL A 207 9.42 -7.70 10.59
C VAL A 207 10.55 -7.50 11.60
N ARG A 208 11.11 -8.59 12.15
CA ARG A 208 12.25 -8.51 13.08
C ARG A 208 13.49 -7.89 12.41
N GLY A 209 13.78 -8.27 11.17
CA GLY A 209 14.89 -7.72 10.39
C GLY A 209 14.72 -6.23 10.09
N VAL A 210 13.54 -5.79 9.63
CA VAL A 210 13.24 -4.37 9.37
C VAL A 210 13.39 -3.55 10.64
N HIS A 211 12.82 -3.99 11.77
CA HIS A 211 12.96 -3.26 13.03
C HIS A 211 14.43 -3.23 13.46
N GLY A 212 15.14 -4.36 13.40
CA GLY A 212 16.53 -4.49 13.82
C GLY A 212 17.58 -3.77 12.96
N VAL A 213 17.26 -3.40 11.72
CA VAL A 213 18.16 -2.68 10.79
C VAL A 213 17.70 -1.24 10.53
N LEU A 214 16.43 -1.05 10.18
CA LEU A 214 15.88 0.26 9.80
C LEU A 214 15.35 1.06 11.00
N GLY A 215 15.07 0.41 12.14
CA GLY A 215 14.79 1.07 13.43
C GLY A 215 16.03 1.58 14.17
N LYS A 216 17.21 1.45 13.58
CA LYS A 216 18.49 1.94 14.11
C LYS A 216 19.08 3.05 13.24
N LYS A 217 19.99 3.84 13.82
CA LYS A 217 20.82 4.77 13.04
C LYS A 217 21.81 3.98 12.18
N ARG A 218 22.18 4.58 11.05
CA ARG A 218 23.35 4.18 10.26
C ARG A 218 24.63 4.61 10.99
N VAL A 219 25.66 3.78 10.99
CA VAL A 219 27.03 4.19 11.35
C VAL A 219 27.56 5.12 10.25
N GLU A 220 27.98 6.34 10.59
CA GLU A 220 28.76 7.15 9.64
C GLU A 220 30.15 6.52 9.49
N GLU A 221 30.35 5.78 8.39
CA GLU A 221 31.67 5.24 8.04
C GLU A 221 32.71 6.36 7.97
N GLY A 222 33.78 6.21 8.76
CA GLY A 222 34.95 7.07 8.64
C GLY A 222 35.53 6.98 7.23
N ARG A 223 36.06 8.09 6.70
CA ARG A 223 36.58 8.19 5.33
C ARG A 223 37.66 7.14 5.03
N GLY A 224 37.27 5.99 4.45
CA GLY A 224 38.23 4.97 4.03
C GLY A 224 37.73 3.52 3.98
N PHE A 225 36.60 3.22 3.33
CA PHE A 225 36.35 1.84 2.88
C PHE A 225 35.81 1.79 1.45
N VAL A 226 36.62 1.24 0.53
CA VAL A 226 36.23 0.97 -0.86
C VAL A 226 35.95 -0.52 -0.98
N GLY A 227 34.72 -0.93 -0.63
CA GLY A 227 34.36 -2.35 -0.66
C GLY A 227 32.94 -2.65 -0.25
N THR A 228 32.04 -2.74 -1.24
CA THR A 228 30.96 -3.75 -1.42
C THR A 228 30.08 -4.22 -0.24
N SER A 229 30.12 -3.61 0.95
CA SER A 229 29.18 -3.95 2.02
C SER A 229 27.78 -3.42 1.71
N ILE A 230 26.93 -4.33 1.25
CA ILE A 230 25.47 -4.10 1.12
C ILE A 230 24.79 -4.06 2.51
N CYS A 231 25.53 -4.40 3.58
CA CYS A 231 25.09 -4.30 4.96
C CYS A 231 25.66 -3.02 5.59
N SER A 232 24.90 -1.92 5.61
CA SER A 232 25.29 -0.74 6.38
C SER A 232 25.35 -1.09 7.86
N GLU A 233 26.47 -0.84 8.55
CA GLU A 233 26.54 -1.05 10.00
C GLU A 233 25.56 -0.12 10.74
N THR A 234 25.03 -0.58 11.87
CA THR A 234 23.94 0.11 12.60
C THR A 234 24.18 0.15 14.11
N GLU A 235 24.31 1.37 14.64
CA GLU A 235 24.56 1.63 16.05
C GLU A 235 23.49 2.53 16.65
N GLY A 236 22.97 2.13 17.82
CA GLY A 236 21.90 2.86 18.50
C GLY A 236 20.54 2.75 17.78
N TRP A 237 19.48 2.65 18.58
CA TRP A 237 18.12 2.72 18.08
C TRP A 237 17.75 4.17 17.71
N LEU A 238 16.82 4.35 16.76
CA LEU A 238 16.23 5.67 16.48
C LEU A 238 15.40 6.13 17.69
N SER A 239 14.64 5.22 18.28
CA SER A 239 13.95 5.40 19.56
C SER A 239 14.90 5.19 20.74
N GLN A 240 14.77 5.98 21.80
CA GLN A 240 15.50 5.73 23.05
C GLN A 240 14.79 4.70 23.94
N ASP A 241 13.49 4.47 23.75
CA ASP A 241 12.74 3.43 24.47
C ASP A 241 12.88 2.08 23.74
N ARG A 242 13.55 1.13 24.39
CA ARG A 242 13.76 -0.23 23.89
C ARG A 242 12.46 -1.03 23.74
N ASN A 243 11.39 -0.64 24.43
CA ASN A 243 10.06 -1.26 24.30
C ASN A 243 9.29 -0.71 23.09
N GLN A 244 9.74 0.40 22.52
CA GLN A 244 9.12 1.10 21.40
C GLN A 244 10.15 1.38 20.29
N PRO A 245 10.83 0.34 19.73
CA PRO A 245 12.01 0.51 18.89
C PRO A 245 11.76 1.34 17.62
N ILE A 246 10.54 1.33 17.10
CA ILE A 246 10.12 2.03 15.87
C ILE A 246 9.35 3.33 16.12
N ALA A 247 9.21 3.79 17.37
CA ALA A 247 8.44 5.01 17.69
C ALA A 247 9.13 6.33 17.27
N ARG A 248 10.37 6.28 16.76
CA ARG A 248 10.99 7.38 16.02
C ARG A 248 11.06 7.11 14.51
N GLY A 249 10.16 6.25 14.02
CA GLY A 249 10.08 5.88 12.62
C GLY A 249 11.08 4.80 12.21
N LEU A 250 11.29 4.70 10.90
CA LEU A 250 12.15 3.71 10.25
C LEU A 250 12.90 4.36 9.09
N ARG A 251 14.18 4.02 8.93
CA ARG A 251 14.98 4.42 7.76
C ARG A 251 14.42 3.83 6.47
N ILE A 252 14.72 4.46 5.34
CA ILE A 252 14.35 3.96 4.01
C ILE A 252 15.17 2.71 3.66
N GLY A 253 16.47 2.71 3.97
CA GLY A 253 17.39 1.64 3.60
C GLY A 253 18.11 1.84 2.26
N LYS A 254 18.16 3.09 1.77
CA LYS A 254 18.94 3.46 0.57
C LYS A 254 20.45 3.31 0.78
N LYS A 255 21.23 3.25 -0.30
CA LYS A 255 22.69 3.03 -0.24
C LYS A 255 23.43 4.24 0.36
N LEU A 256 23.16 5.45 -0.12
CA LEU A 256 23.83 6.66 0.38
C LEU A 256 23.21 7.14 1.71
N PRO A 257 23.96 7.81 2.60
CA PRO A 257 23.40 8.45 3.79
C PRO A 257 22.43 9.59 3.43
N GLU A 258 21.67 10.08 4.40
CA GLU A 258 20.83 11.28 4.22
C GLU A 258 21.67 12.52 3.83
N ARG A 259 21.07 13.45 3.06
CA ARG A 259 21.71 14.72 2.74
C ARG A 259 21.95 15.55 4.01
N LYS A 260 23.19 16.00 4.24
CA LYS A 260 23.57 16.78 5.44
C LYS A 260 23.05 18.22 5.36
N LEU A 261 22.97 18.91 6.51
CA LEU A 261 22.32 20.22 6.64
C LEU A 261 22.90 21.32 5.71
N HIS A 262 24.20 21.28 5.44
CA HIS A 262 24.90 22.25 4.58
C HIS A 262 25.08 21.76 3.13
N GLU A 263 24.62 20.56 2.79
CA GLU A 263 24.73 20.03 1.43
C GLU A 263 23.58 20.56 0.55
N PRO A 264 23.88 21.03 -0.68
CA PRO A 264 22.86 21.52 -1.60
C PRO A 264 21.87 20.40 -1.94
N PHE A 265 20.62 20.79 -2.20
CA PHE A 265 19.62 19.88 -2.74
C PHE A 265 19.96 19.56 -4.19
N ASP A 266 20.14 18.26 -4.46
CA ASP A 266 20.24 17.67 -5.79
C ASP A 266 19.12 16.64 -5.85
N GLU A 267 18.23 16.79 -6.83
CA GLU A 267 17.01 15.98 -6.92
C GLU A 267 17.34 14.51 -7.20
N GLN A 268 18.19 14.25 -8.20
CA GLN A 268 18.57 12.89 -8.62
C GLN A 268 19.32 12.16 -7.50
N LEU A 269 20.17 12.86 -6.76
CA LEU A 269 20.90 12.31 -5.63
C LEU A 269 20.01 12.07 -4.41
N GLU A 270 18.98 12.91 -4.15
CA GLU A 270 18.06 12.72 -3.03
C GLU A 270 17.20 11.44 -3.18
N TRP A 271 16.94 10.97 -4.41
CA TRP A 271 16.35 9.64 -4.65
C TRP A 271 17.23 8.48 -4.18
N GLU A 272 18.57 8.63 -4.16
CA GLU A 272 19.52 7.58 -3.75
C GLU A 272 19.98 7.66 -2.28
N ARG A 273 19.45 8.64 -1.53
CA ARG A 273 19.84 8.94 -0.15
C ARG A 273 18.85 8.39 0.87
N ASP A 274 19.38 8.00 2.04
CA ASP A 274 18.59 7.57 3.20
C ASP A 274 17.81 8.74 3.83
N GLY A 275 17.06 8.46 4.89
CA GLY A 275 16.12 9.37 5.53
C GLY A 275 14.90 8.58 5.98
N GLN A 276 13.73 9.23 6.04
CA GLN A 276 12.42 8.59 6.19
C GLN A 276 11.43 9.14 5.15
N TYR A 277 10.77 8.28 4.38
CA TYR A 277 9.68 8.65 3.47
C TYR A 277 8.33 8.38 4.12
N PHE A 278 7.41 9.36 4.15
CA PHE A 278 6.08 9.17 4.74
C PHE A 278 5.32 8.03 4.06
N HIS A 279 5.25 8.04 2.73
CA HIS A 279 4.58 7.05 1.92
C HIS A 279 5.16 5.62 2.05
N TYR A 280 6.40 5.45 2.51
CA TYR A 280 6.96 4.12 2.81
C TYR A 280 6.55 3.64 4.21
N LEU A 281 6.52 4.57 5.18
CA LEU A 281 6.05 4.29 6.53
C LEU A 281 4.58 3.88 6.52
N THR A 282 3.72 4.48 5.68
CA THR A 282 2.30 4.08 5.57
C THR A 282 2.12 2.66 5.04
N LYS A 283 2.95 2.19 4.09
CA LYS A 283 2.91 0.78 3.66
C LYS A 283 3.38 -0.16 4.77
N TRP A 284 4.39 0.22 5.55
CA TRP A 284 4.82 -0.57 6.71
C TRP A 284 3.77 -0.60 7.84
N ILE A 285 3.09 0.52 8.09
CA ILE A 285 1.96 0.63 9.03
C ILE A 285 0.83 -0.34 8.63
N HIS A 286 0.47 -0.37 7.34
CA HIS A 286 -0.50 -1.33 6.81
C HIS A 286 -0.02 -2.79 6.96
N ALA A 287 1.24 -3.09 6.63
CA ALA A 287 1.80 -4.43 6.81
C ALA A 287 1.79 -4.90 8.28
N LEU A 288 2.03 -4.01 9.25
CA LEU A 288 1.90 -4.32 10.68
C LEU A 288 0.44 -4.57 11.10
N ALA A 289 -0.54 -3.87 10.53
CA ALA A 289 -1.95 -4.15 10.78
C ALA A 289 -2.37 -5.52 10.19
N GLN A 290 -1.92 -5.86 8.98
CA GLN A 290 -2.13 -7.19 8.38
C GLN A 290 -1.47 -8.31 9.23
N MET A 291 -0.26 -8.07 9.75
CA MET A 291 0.42 -8.99 10.69
C MET A 291 -0.38 -9.20 11.97
N ALA A 292 -0.96 -8.14 12.56
CA ALA A 292 -1.78 -8.25 13.76
C ALA A 292 -3.00 -9.16 13.54
N ALA A 293 -3.72 -8.99 12.42
CA ALA A 293 -4.85 -9.83 12.06
C ALA A 293 -4.43 -11.29 11.75
N ALA A 294 -3.36 -11.48 10.98
CA ALA A 294 -2.90 -12.82 10.59
C ALA A 294 -2.35 -13.66 11.74
N THR A 295 -1.68 -13.03 12.71
CA THR A 295 -1.10 -13.71 13.88
C THR A 295 -2.02 -13.72 15.11
N ASN A 296 -3.14 -12.97 15.05
CA ASN A 296 -3.97 -12.62 16.21
C ASN A 296 -3.16 -11.96 17.37
N ASP A 297 -2.05 -11.29 17.04
CA ASP A 297 -1.15 -10.68 18.02
C ASP A 297 -1.24 -9.14 17.97
N SER A 298 -1.93 -8.59 18.96
CA SER A 298 -2.12 -7.15 19.14
C SER A 298 -0.82 -6.33 19.19
N LYS A 299 0.36 -6.92 19.45
CA LYS A 299 1.63 -6.18 19.52
C LYS A 299 1.95 -5.44 18.22
N TYR A 300 1.59 -5.99 17.06
CA TYR A 300 1.86 -5.36 15.77
C TYR A 300 0.97 -4.12 15.55
N ALA A 301 -0.29 -4.17 15.99
CA ALA A 301 -1.18 -3.00 15.97
C ALA A 301 -0.74 -1.92 16.97
N ILE A 302 -0.26 -2.31 18.16
CA ILE A 302 0.34 -1.39 19.13
C ILE A 302 1.59 -0.72 18.55
N GLN A 303 2.50 -1.49 17.94
CA GLN A 303 3.71 -0.98 17.29
C GLN A 303 3.39 -0.03 16.13
N ALA A 304 2.38 -0.34 15.31
CA ALA A 304 1.91 0.54 14.25
C ALA A 304 1.33 1.86 14.81
N ALA A 305 0.58 1.81 15.90
CA ALA A 305 0.04 3.00 16.56
C ALA A 305 1.13 3.88 17.20
N GLN A 306 2.13 3.26 17.84
CA GLN A 306 3.32 3.95 18.38
C GLN A 306 4.12 4.63 17.26
N LEU A 307 4.32 3.92 16.14
CA LEU A 307 4.94 4.45 14.93
C LEU A 307 4.17 5.68 14.42
N ILE A 308 2.85 5.58 14.21
CA ILE A 308 2.00 6.70 13.75
C ILE A 308 2.16 7.93 14.66
N LYS A 309 2.00 7.77 15.98
CA LYS A 309 2.08 8.88 16.94
C LYS A 309 3.45 9.56 16.95
N GLY A 310 4.51 8.78 16.77
CA GLY A 310 5.88 9.27 16.76
C GLY A 310 6.32 9.96 15.46
N ILE A 311 5.67 9.67 14.33
CA ILE A 311 5.99 10.27 13.02
C ILE A 311 5.02 11.38 12.60
N HIS A 312 3.72 11.30 12.91
CA HIS A 312 2.72 12.11 12.24
C HIS A 312 2.97 13.62 12.39
N TRP A 313 3.18 14.09 13.61
CA TRP A 313 3.45 15.50 13.91
C TRP A 313 4.83 15.96 13.40
N GLU A 314 5.79 15.03 13.30
CA GLU A 314 7.11 15.31 12.73
C GLU A 314 7.09 15.45 11.21
N PHE A 315 6.14 14.81 10.52
CA PHE A 315 5.92 14.97 9.07
C PHE A 315 4.90 16.07 8.71
N ALA A 316 3.94 16.39 9.59
CA ALA A 316 2.90 17.40 9.34
C ALA A 316 3.46 18.84 9.28
N ARG A 317 3.03 19.60 8.28
CA ARG A 317 3.49 20.96 7.98
C ARG A 317 2.32 21.91 7.70
N GLY A 318 2.63 23.20 7.57
CA GLY A 318 1.64 24.25 7.38
C GLY A 318 0.79 24.56 8.62
N LYS A 319 -0.16 25.50 8.45
CA LYS A 319 -1.16 25.89 9.46
C LYS A 319 -2.48 25.16 9.20
N PRO A 320 -3.43 25.11 10.15
CA PRO A 320 -4.80 24.64 9.89
C PRO A 320 -5.40 25.30 8.63
N GLY A 321 -6.08 24.52 7.78
CA GLY A 321 -6.57 24.96 6.46
C GLY A 321 -5.51 25.06 5.35
N GLY A 322 -4.22 24.93 5.68
CA GLY A 322 -3.09 24.84 4.76
C GLY A 322 -2.13 23.70 5.12
N ARG A 323 -2.66 22.65 5.76
CA ARG A 323 -1.92 21.44 6.14
C ARG A 323 -1.44 20.69 4.91
N HIS A 324 -0.23 20.15 5.02
CA HIS A 324 0.42 19.28 4.05
C HIS A 324 1.47 18.43 4.79
N LEU A 325 1.99 17.41 4.14
CA LEU A 325 3.09 16.60 4.66
C LEU A 325 4.44 17.08 4.08
N ALA A 326 5.54 16.73 4.74
CA ALA A 326 6.82 16.56 4.08
C ALA A 326 6.86 15.16 3.43
N TRP A 327 7.42 15.04 2.23
CA TRP A 327 7.60 13.75 1.55
C TRP A 327 8.73 12.96 2.23
N LYS A 328 9.83 13.65 2.53
CA LYS A 328 11.04 13.08 3.10
C LYS A 328 11.52 13.87 4.32
N MET A 329 11.74 13.17 5.42
CA MET A 329 12.35 13.66 6.65
C MET A 329 13.74 13.05 6.86
N SER A 330 14.57 13.66 7.70
CA SER A 330 15.79 13.03 8.21
C SER A 330 15.48 11.79 9.05
N THR A 331 16.47 10.92 9.20
CA THR A 331 16.42 9.68 10.00
C THR A 331 16.10 9.92 11.47
N ASP A 332 16.49 11.06 12.04
CA ASP A 332 16.15 11.51 13.41
C ASP A 332 14.80 12.27 13.50
N LEU A 333 14.17 12.54 12.36
CA LEU A 333 12.97 13.36 12.15
C LEU A 333 13.09 14.86 12.52
N SER A 334 14.30 15.39 12.78
CA SER A 334 14.45 16.80 13.19
C SER A 334 14.22 17.84 12.07
N ARG A 335 14.26 17.41 10.79
CA ARG A 335 14.28 18.32 9.64
C ARG A 335 13.68 17.69 8.39
N ALA A 336 13.02 18.51 7.56
CA ALA A 336 12.57 18.08 6.24
C ALA A 336 13.76 18.00 5.27
N LEU A 337 13.92 16.85 4.61
CA LEU A 337 14.83 16.68 3.47
C LEU A 337 14.16 17.17 2.19
N VAL A 338 12.87 16.89 2.02
CA VAL A 338 12.02 17.41 0.94
C VAL A 338 10.71 17.92 1.55
N PRO A 339 10.44 19.25 1.53
CA PRO A 339 9.33 19.86 2.25
C PRO A 339 8.00 19.95 1.46
N THR A 340 7.98 19.48 0.21
CA THR A 340 6.74 19.18 -0.53
C THR A 340 6.21 17.79 -0.13
N GLN A 341 5.00 17.42 -0.55
CA GLN A 341 4.43 16.08 -0.39
C GLN A 341 4.23 15.39 -1.75
N GLY A 342 4.13 14.06 -1.77
CA GLY A 342 3.51 13.34 -2.87
C GLY A 342 2.01 13.65 -2.99
N HIS A 343 1.43 13.28 -4.13
CA HIS A 343 0.03 13.61 -4.44
C HIS A 343 -0.96 12.80 -3.57
N THR A 344 -0.70 11.50 -3.38
CA THR A 344 -1.54 10.61 -2.58
C THR A 344 -1.14 10.53 -1.10
N ASP A 345 0.06 10.99 -0.70
CA ASP A 345 0.60 10.79 0.66
C ASP A 345 -0.41 10.99 1.82
N PRO A 346 -1.29 12.01 1.82
CA PRO A 346 -2.27 12.17 2.89
C PRO A 346 -3.40 11.13 2.86
N LEU A 347 -3.80 10.65 1.67
CA LEU A 347 -4.74 9.54 1.50
C LEU A 347 -4.10 8.23 1.99
N ASP A 348 -2.87 7.93 1.56
CA ASP A 348 -2.11 6.76 2.00
C ASP A 348 -2.02 6.70 3.54
N GLY A 349 -1.76 7.85 4.17
CA GLY A 349 -1.72 7.98 5.62
C GLY A 349 -3.09 7.85 6.29
N PHE A 350 -4.12 8.52 5.78
CA PHE A 350 -5.47 8.43 6.32
C PHE A 350 -6.00 6.99 6.32
N VAL A 351 -5.82 6.27 5.20
CA VAL A 351 -6.23 4.86 5.06
C VAL A 351 -5.42 3.96 5.99
N ALA A 352 -4.09 4.11 6.05
CA ALA A 352 -3.24 3.32 6.95
C ALA A 352 -3.55 3.58 8.44
N TYR A 353 -3.82 4.82 8.83
CA TYR A 353 -4.16 5.17 10.22
C TYR A 353 -5.53 4.62 10.61
N ARG A 354 -6.52 4.67 9.69
CA ARG A 354 -7.83 4.06 9.91
C ARG A 354 -7.78 2.54 9.99
N HIS A 355 -6.89 1.88 9.24
CA HIS A 355 -6.64 0.44 9.40
C HIS A 355 -6.18 0.12 10.83
N VAL A 356 -5.12 0.76 11.31
CA VAL A 356 -4.59 0.52 12.66
C VAL A 356 -5.63 0.84 13.73
N GLN A 357 -6.35 1.96 13.62
CA GLN A 357 -7.39 2.32 14.60
C GLN A 357 -8.51 1.27 14.67
N ALA A 358 -8.88 0.68 13.52
CA ALA A 358 -9.87 -0.39 13.45
C ALA A 358 -9.35 -1.69 14.05
N THR A 359 -8.11 -2.10 13.73
CA THR A 359 -7.46 -3.28 14.34
C THR A 359 -7.29 -3.10 15.85
N LEU A 360 -6.95 -1.90 16.34
CA LEU A 360 -6.92 -1.60 17.77
C LEU A 360 -8.31 -1.74 18.43
N LEU A 361 -9.39 -1.37 17.75
CA LEU A 361 -10.75 -1.54 18.26
C LEU A 361 -11.13 -3.02 18.35
N TYR A 362 -10.77 -3.84 17.35
CA TYR A 362 -10.95 -5.31 17.39
C TYR A 362 -10.28 -5.93 18.64
N PHE A 363 -9.04 -5.56 18.94
CA PHE A 363 -8.33 -6.02 20.15
C PHE A 363 -8.80 -5.36 21.48
N GLY A 364 -9.84 -4.52 21.47
CA GLY A 364 -10.31 -3.79 22.67
C GLY A 364 -9.33 -2.71 23.17
N LEU A 365 -8.33 -2.35 22.35
CA LEU A 365 -7.24 -1.42 22.66
C LEU A 365 -7.50 0.01 22.16
N GLY A 366 -8.60 0.23 21.41
CA GLY A 366 -8.92 1.47 20.71
C GLY A 366 -8.78 2.74 21.56
N SER A 367 -9.25 2.73 22.81
CA SER A 367 -9.13 3.89 23.72
C SER A 367 -7.72 4.10 24.28
N LYS A 368 -6.96 3.02 24.49
CA LYS A 368 -5.61 3.06 25.10
C LYS A 368 -4.56 3.60 24.14
N TYR A 369 -4.72 3.30 22.84
CA TYR A 369 -3.80 3.72 21.78
C TYR A 369 -4.50 4.57 20.70
N SER A 370 -5.58 5.30 21.07
CA SER A 370 -6.41 6.09 20.14
C SER A 370 -5.57 7.00 19.24
N LEU A 371 -5.86 6.95 17.95
CA LEU A 371 -5.23 7.72 16.87
C LEU A 371 -6.12 8.89 16.41
N GLU A 372 -7.21 9.19 17.11
CA GLU A 372 -8.22 10.18 16.69
C GLU A 372 -7.62 11.55 16.37
N SER A 373 -6.64 12.00 17.14
CA SER A 373 -5.91 13.26 16.92
C SER A 373 -5.10 13.28 15.60
N GLU A 374 -4.34 12.21 15.35
CA GLU A 374 -3.52 12.05 14.14
C GLU A 374 -4.39 11.81 12.89
N ILE A 375 -5.54 11.12 13.07
CA ILE A 375 -6.54 10.87 12.04
C ILE A 375 -7.28 12.17 11.66
N GLU A 376 -7.63 13.03 12.63
CA GLU A 376 -8.34 14.28 12.36
C GLU A 376 -7.49 15.25 11.53
N ASP A 377 -6.22 15.44 11.88
CA ASP A 377 -5.31 16.33 11.16
C ASP A 377 -5.03 15.82 9.74
N ILE A 378 -4.79 14.51 9.55
CA ILE A 378 -4.59 13.95 8.21
C ILE A 378 -5.88 13.88 7.39
N ARG A 379 -7.06 13.66 7.99
CA ARG A 379 -8.35 13.78 7.28
C ARG A 379 -8.51 15.21 6.74
N SER A 380 -8.12 16.24 7.49
CA SER A 380 -8.16 17.64 7.03
C SER A 380 -7.29 17.93 5.79
N MET A 381 -6.32 17.06 5.48
CA MET A 381 -5.51 17.12 4.27
C MET A 381 -6.17 16.41 3.07
N VAL A 382 -7.11 15.49 3.33
CA VAL A 382 -7.82 14.65 2.34
C VAL A 382 -9.20 15.20 1.97
N THR A 383 -9.95 15.73 2.94
CA THR A 383 -11.34 16.19 2.73
C THR A 383 -11.42 17.25 1.62
N GLY A 384 -12.20 16.96 0.57
CA GLY A 384 -12.39 17.85 -0.57
C GLY A 384 -11.23 17.93 -1.57
N LYS A 385 -10.21 17.05 -1.47
CA LYS A 385 -9.20 16.88 -2.51
C LYS A 385 -9.70 16.02 -3.66
N ARG A 386 -8.97 16.10 -4.76
CA ARG A 386 -8.99 15.12 -5.87
C ARG A 386 -7.61 14.46 -5.96
N PHE A 387 -7.61 13.22 -6.40
CA PHE A 387 -6.43 12.36 -6.47
C PHE A 387 -6.19 11.77 -7.89
N ASP A 388 -6.77 12.39 -8.93
CA ASP A 388 -6.60 11.90 -10.32
C ASP A 388 -5.16 12.10 -10.81
N THR A 389 -4.51 10.99 -11.16
CA THR A 389 -3.09 10.98 -11.54
C THR A 389 -2.83 10.12 -12.76
N SER A 390 -1.89 10.55 -13.60
CA SER A 390 -1.29 9.74 -14.67
C SER A 390 -0.01 9.00 -14.22
N ASP A 391 0.40 9.14 -12.95
CA ASP A 391 1.48 8.33 -12.40
C ASP A 391 1.04 6.86 -12.29
N VAL A 392 1.71 5.98 -13.03
CA VAL A 392 1.41 4.54 -13.10
C VAL A 392 1.36 3.88 -11.71
N LEU A 393 2.33 4.19 -10.83
CA LEU A 393 2.37 3.62 -9.48
C LEU A 393 1.35 4.30 -8.55
N GLY A 394 1.19 5.62 -8.67
CA GLY A 394 0.20 6.40 -7.93
C GLY A 394 -1.23 5.95 -8.23
N MET A 395 -1.53 5.57 -9.47
CA MET A 395 -2.82 5.00 -9.87
C MET A 395 -3.02 3.59 -9.28
N GLY A 396 -1.99 2.76 -9.28
CA GLY A 396 -2.01 1.48 -8.57
C GLY A 396 -2.31 1.62 -7.08
N CYS A 397 -1.69 2.61 -6.43
CA CYS A 397 -1.94 2.95 -5.03
C CYS A 397 -3.36 3.49 -4.82
N LEU A 398 -3.85 4.37 -5.70
CA LEU A 398 -5.20 4.95 -5.65
C LEU A 398 -6.29 3.87 -5.66
N LEU A 399 -6.16 2.87 -6.54
CA LEU A 399 -7.09 1.75 -6.65
C LEU A 399 -7.04 0.81 -5.42
N ALA A 400 -5.84 0.51 -4.93
CA ALA A 400 -5.66 -0.28 -3.72
C ALA A 400 -6.27 0.44 -2.49
N ASP A 401 -6.07 1.75 -2.37
CA ASP A 401 -6.60 2.55 -1.27
C ASP A 401 -8.11 2.79 -1.41
N ALA A 402 -8.67 2.86 -2.63
CA ALA A 402 -10.12 2.84 -2.85
C ALA A 402 -10.77 1.53 -2.36
N CYS A 403 -10.14 0.39 -2.63
CA CYS A 403 -10.59 -0.91 -2.11
C CYS A 403 -10.51 -0.99 -0.57
N LYS A 404 -9.45 -0.44 0.01
CA LYS A 404 -9.27 -0.32 1.46
C LYS A 404 -10.33 0.58 2.11
N VAL A 405 -10.66 1.73 1.49
CA VAL A 405 -11.80 2.57 1.89
C VAL A 405 -13.12 1.79 1.78
N MET A 406 -13.31 0.97 0.75
CA MET A 406 -14.50 0.12 0.62
C MET A 406 -14.61 -0.92 1.73
N HIS A 407 -13.52 -1.60 2.11
CA HIS A 407 -13.48 -2.49 3.27
C HIS A 407 -13.83 -1.75 4.58
N LEU A 408 -13.33 -0.53 4.78
CA LEU A 408 -13.66 0.31 5.93
C LEU A 408 -15.14 0.74 5.94
N CYS A 409 -15.75 1.02 4.78
CA CYS A 409 -17.19 1.26 4.66
C CYS A 409 -18.01 0.01 5.04
N VAL A 410 -17.66 -1.17 4.50
CA VAL A 410 -18.35 -2.44 4.75
C VAL A 410 -18.30 -2.82 6.23
N ARG A 411 -17.12 -2.71 6.88
CA ARG A 411 -16.94 -3.10 8.29
C ARG A 411 -17.24 -2.01 9.31
N ARG A 412 -17.68 -0.82 8.87
CA ARG A 412 -17.91 0.39 9.69
C ARG A 412 -18.64 0.14 11.02
N ASN A 413 -19.69 -0.68 11.00
CA ASN A 413 -20.49 -0.94 12.22
C ASN A 413 -19.87 -1.96 13.17
N ALA A 414 -18.96 -2.82 12.71
CA ALA A 414 -18.13 -3.65 13.58
C ALA A 414 -17.02 -2.84 14.28
N LEU A 415 -16.79 -1.59 13.86
CA LEU A 415 -15.69 -0.72 14.28
C LEU A 415 -16.17 0.52 15.08
N GLY A 416 -17.31 0.39 15.77
CA GLY A 416 -17.84 1.44 16.66
C GLY A 416 -19.01 2.28 16.11
N GLY A 417 -19.47 2.02 14.89
CA GLY A 417 -20.76 2.52 14.38
C GLY A 417 -20.79 4.01 14.00
N ASP A 418 -21.98 4.62 14.10
CA ASP A 418 -22.40 5.81 13.36
C ASP A 418 -21.54 7.08 13.56
N GLY A 419 -20.76 7.14 14.63
CA GLY A 419 -19.79 8.21 14.90
C GLY A 419 -18.52 8.14 14.05
N TYR A 420 -18.14 6.95 13.58
CA TYR A 420 -16.95 6.77 12.73
C TYR A 420 -17.21 7.24 11.29
N ASP A 421 -16.26 8.02 10.76
CA ASP A 421 -16.22 8.72 9.47
C ASP A 421 -17.48 8.64 8.59
N LYS A 422 -18.29 9.69 8.66
CA LYS A 422 -19.35 9.98 7.69
C LYS A 422 -18.80 10.44 6.32
N GLU A 423 -17.47 10.47 6.17
CA GLU A 423 -16.77 10.87 4.94
C GLU A 423 -16.29 9.71 4.08
N LEU A 424 -16.05 8.51 4.62
CA LEU A 424 -15.58 7.34 3.85
C LEU A 424 -16.48 7.00 2.64
N PRO A 425 -17.83 7.05 2.72
CA PRO A 425 -18.71 6.85 1.57
C PRO A 425 -18.49 7.86 0.43
N LYS A 426 -18.28 9.13 0.79
CA LYS A 426 -18.04 10.22 -0.16
C LYS A 426 -16.63 10.15 -0.74
N LEU A 427 -15.66 9.74 0.07
CA LEU A 427 -14.29 9.48 -0.36
C LEU A 427 -14.27 8.36 -1.40
N LEU A 428 -14.91 7.21 -1.15
CA LEU A 428 -15.00 6.09 -2.10
C LEU A 428 -15.52 6.53 -3.48
N LEU A 429 -16.64 7.28 -3.49
CA LEU A 429 -17.23 7.84 -4.72
C LEU A 429 -16.34 8.90 -5.39
N GLY A 430 -15.44 9.56 -4.65
CA GLY A 430 -14.43 10.46 -5.20
C GLY A 430 -13.29 9.68 -5.86
N LEU A 431 -12.70 8.74 -5.12
CA LEU A 431 -11.55 7.93 -5.55
C LEU A 431 -11.88 7.13 -6.83
N LEU A 432 -13.08 6.55 -6.95
CA LEU A 432 -13.49 5.81 -8.15
C LEU A 432 -13.61 6.72 -9.40
N ARG A 433 -14.08 7.97 -9.24
CA ARG A 433 -14.17 8.94 -10.34
C ARG A 433 -12.79 9.48 -10.74
N ASP A 434 -11.93 9.74 -9.76
CA ASP A 434 -10.55 10.15 -10.02
C ASP A 434 -9.71 9.02 -10.63
N ALA A 435 -10.00 7.76 -10.27
CA ALA A 435 -9.41 6.58 -10.91
C ALA A 435 -9.84 6.43 -12.37
N GLN A 436 -11.12 6.64 -12.72
CA GLN A 436 -11.59 6.66 -14.11
C GLN A 436 -10.83 7.71 -14.94
N ILE A 437 -10.68 8.92 -14.41
CA ILE A 437 -9.99 10.03 -15.09
C ILE A 437 -8.49 9.74 -15.27
N GLY A 438 -7.83 9.16 -14.26
CA GLY A 438 -6.41 8.86 -14.33
C GLY A 438 -6.07 7.61 -15.17
N LEU A 439 -6.87 6.54 -15.08
CA LEU A 439 -6.65 5.32 -15.88
C LEU A 439 -6.79 5.54 -17.38
N ALA A 440 -7.69 6.43 -17.82
CA ALA A 440 -7.76 6.85 -19.22
C ALA A 440 -6.41 7.42 -19.71
N ARG A 441 -5.82 8.35 -18.95
CA ARG A 441 -4.50 8.94 -19.28
C ARG A 441 -3.36 7.92 -19.22
N VAL A 442 -3.42 6.97 -18.28
CA VAL A 442 -2.41 5.89 -18.16
C VAL A 442 -2.51 4.94 -19.36
N ALA A 443 -3.72 4.53 -19.75
CA ALA A 443 -3.98 3.63 -20.87
C ALA A 443 -3.57 4.22 -22.23
N GLU A 444 -3.59 5.54 -22.38
CA GLU A 444 -3.12 6.22 -23.59
C GLU A 444 -1.61 5.97 -23.83
N ASP A 445 -0.73 6.28 -22.86
CA ASP A 445 0.71 6.40 -23.11
C ASP A 445 1.62 5.34 -22.43
N ALA A 446 1.21 4.73 -21.31
CA ALA A 446 2.17 4.12 -20.36
C ALA A 446 3.04 2.98 -20.92
N PHE A 447 2.53 2.19 -21.86
CA PHE A 447 3.19 0.94 -22.31
C PHE A 447 3.94 1.07 -23.65
N ARG A 448 3.89 2.24 -24.30
CA ARG A 448 4.46 2.47 -25.65
C ARG A 448 6.00 2.40 -25.74
N GLN A 449 6.71 2.29 -24.60
CA GLN A 449 8.16 2.39 -24.53
C GLN A 449 8.85 1.02 -24.44
N ALA A 450 10.10 0.94 -24.89
CA ALA A 450 10.92 -0.27 -24.75
C ALA A 450 11.36 -0.52 -23.30
N ALA A 451 11.66 -1.78 -22.95
CA ALA A 451 11.95 -2.20 -21.57
C ALA A 451 13.02 -1.38 -20.83
N PRO A 452 14.13 -0.91 -21.45
CA PRO A 452 15.12 -0.06 -20.76
C PRO A 452 14.59 1.28 -20.24
N HIS A 453 13.44 1.75 -20.75
CA HIS A 453 12.80 3.00 -20.35
C HIS A 453 11.54 2.79 -19.48
N ARG A 454 11.06 1.55 -19.39
CA ARG A 454 9.96 1.14 -18.50
C ARG A 454 10.49 0.73 -17.11
N LEU A 455 9.64 0.83 -16.09
CA LEU A 455 9.99 0.59 -14.68
C LEU A 455 9.02 -0.41 -14.06
N ALA A 456 9.40 -1.69 -14.07
CA ALA A 456 8.51 -2.81 -13.77
C ALA A 456 7.77 -2.68 -12.43
N PHE A 457 8.45 -2.30 -11.34
CA PHE A 457 7.81 -2.12 -10.03
C PHE A 457 6.65 -1.12 -10.02
N ARG A 458 6.66 -0.11 -10.91
CA ARG A 458 5.58 0.88 -11.02
C ARG A 458 4.37 0.28 -11.74
N GLU A 459 4.62 -0.47 -12.80
CA GLU A 459 3.60 -1.20 -13.57
C GLU A 459 2.99 -2.36 -12.78
N PHE A 460 3.78 -3.14 -12.04
CA PHE A 460 3.25 -4.14 -11.11
C PHE A 460 2.45 -3.52 -9.96
N GLY A 461 2.78 -2.29 -9.55
CA GLY A 461 1.93 -1.48 -8.67
C GLY A 461 0.55 -1.20 -9.29
N LEU A 462 0.50 -0.79 -10.57
CA LEU A 462 -0.75 -0.65 -11.31
C LEU A 462 -1.52 -1.97 -11.45
N SER A 463 -0.84 -3.06 -11.81
CA SER A 463 -1.45 -4.40 -11.91
C SER A 463 -2.07 -4.86 -10.59
N THR A 464 -1.38 -4.61 -9.46
CA THR A 464 -1.89 -4.87 -8.10
C THR A 464 -3.15 -4.05 -7.81
N GLY A 465 -3.16 -2.77 -8.19
CA GLY A 465 -4.32 -1.89 -8.03
C GLY A 465 -5.52 -2.28 -8.90
N LEU A 466 -5.29 -2.62 -10.17
CA LEU A 466 -6.35 -3.07 -11.09
C LEU A 466 -7.02 -4.36 -10.61
N GLN A 467 -6.27 -5.28 -10.01
CA GLN A 467 -6.80 -6.50 -9.38
C GLN A 467 -7.63 -6.25 -8.11
N ALA A 468 -7.66 -5.01 -7.59
CA ALA A 468 -8.62 -4.62 -6.57
C ALA A 468 -10.03 -4.36 -7.13
N LEU A 469 -10.21 -4.16 -8.45
CA LEU A 469 -11.53 -3.92 -9.04
C LEU A 469 -12.48 -5.15 -8.92
N PRO A 470 -12.07 -6.40 -9.27
CA PRO A 470 -12.94 -7.58 -9.08
C PRO A 470 -13.17 -7.93 -7.60
N LEU A 471 -12.23 -7.56 -6.71
CA LEU A 471 -12.42 -7.67 -5.25
C LEU A 471 -13.50 -6.67 -4.78
N MET A 472 -13.43 -5.41 -5.23
CA MET A 472 -14.46 -4.42 -4.95
C MET A 472 -15.84 -4.84 -5.48
N GLN A 473 -15.93 -5.47 -6.66
CA GLN A 473 -17.20 -6.06 -7.14
C GLN A 473 -17.78 -7.10 -6.17
N LYS A 474 -16.95 -7.93 -5.52
CA LYS A 474 -17.42 -8.87 -4.47
C LYS A 474 -17.96 -8.11 -3.26
N LEU A 475 -17.29 -7.03 -2.83
CA LEU A 475 -17.75 -6.17 -1.72
C LEU A 475 -19.07 -5.41 -2.03
N VAL A 476 -19.42 -5.18 -3.29
CA VAL A 476 -20.74 -4.63 -3.66
C VAL A 476 -21.89 -5.51 -3.14
N ILE A 477 -21.69 -6.83 -3.02
CA ILE A 477 -22.70 -7.75 -2.45
C ILE A 477 -22.98 -7.40 -0.98
N GLU A 478 -21.96 -7.03 -0.21
CA GLU A 478 -22.11 -6.62 1.18
C GLU A 478 -22.73 -5.22 1.29
N LEU A 479 -22.29 -4.26 0.47
CA LEU A 479 -22.91 -2.93 0.38
C LEU A 479 -24.40 -2.98 -0.01
N ARG A 480 -24.79 -3.90 -0.90
CA ARG A 480 -26.18 -4.09 -1.32
C ARG A 480 -27.08 -4.64 -0.21
N ARG A 481 -26.54 -5.43 0.72
CA ARG A 481 -27.30 -6.01 1.84
C ARG A 481 -27.67 -4.96 2.86
N GLU A 482 -26.71 -4.14 3.29
CA GLU A 482 -26.89 -3.19 4.40
C GLU A 482 -26.31 -1.80 4.09
N PRO A 483 -26.80 -1.11 3.04
CA PRO A 483 -26.22 0.12 2.50
C PRO A 483 -26.17 1.26 3.54
N ASP A 484 -27.24 1.42 4.33
CA ASP A 484 -27.36 2.47 5.33
C ASP A 484 -26.32 2.32 6.46
N LYS A 485 -25.97 1.08 6.85
CA LYS A 485 -24.86 0.81 7.81
C LYS A 485 -23.51 1.23 7.24
N CYS A 486 -23.32 0.96 5.95
CA CYS A 486 -22.14 1.38 5.20
C CYS A 486 -22.09 2.91 4.98
N GLY A 487 -23.16 3.65 5.31
CA GLY A 487 -23.26 5.10 5.12
C GLY A 487 -23.54 5.52 3.67
N LEU A 488 -24.04 4.60 2.84
CA LEU A 488 -24.32 4.79 1.41
C LEU A 488 -25.83 4.69 1.16
N SER A 489 -26.37 5.47 0.23
CA SER A 489 -27.73 5.21 -0.27
C SER A 489 -27.71 4.07 -1.30
N LYS A 490 -28.89 3.49 -1.60
CA LYS A 490 -29.03 2.50 -2.69
C LYS A 490 -28.53 3.04 -4.05
N TYR A 491 -28.67 4.34 -4.29
CA TYR A 491 -28.18 5.02 -5.50
C TYR A 491 -26.64 5.17 -5.50
N ASP A 492 -26.01 5.36 -4.34
CA ASP A 492 -24.56 5.39 -4.22
C ASP A 492 -23.94 4.01 -4.47
N VAL A 493 -24.58 2.94 -3.99
CA VAL A 493 -24.15 1.55 -4.27
C VAL A 493 -24.27 1.22 -5.76
N GLN A 494 -25.35 1.67 -6.42
CA GLN A 494 -25.51 1.55 -7.89
C GLN A 494 -24.44 2.34 -8.66
N GLN A 495 -24.07 3.54 -8.21
CA GLN A 495 -22.95 4.30 -8.80
C GLN A 495 -21.61 3.57 -8.61
N VAL A 496 -21.31 3.06 -7.41
CA VAL A 496 -20.08 2.29 -7.14
C VAL A 496 -19.98 1.09 -8.08
N GLU A 497 -21.06 0.31 -8.20
CA GLU A 497 -21.13 -0.85 -9.08
C GLU A 497 -20.92 -0.48 -10.56
N SER A 498 -21.64 0.53 -11.06
CA SER A 498 -21.51 1.01 -12.44
C SER A 498 -20.11 1.53 -12.75
N MET A 499 -19.48 2.26 -11.83
CA MET A 499 -18.10 2.72 -11.99
C MET A 499 -17.11 1.55 -12.01
N LEU A 500 -17.29 0.53 -11.16
CA LEU A 500 -16.42 -0.64 -11.10
C LEU A 500 -16.49 -1.50 -12.37
N SER A 501 -17.68 -1.76 -12.91
CA SER A 501 -17.82 -2.51 -14.17
C SER A 501 -17.16 -1.77 -15.33
N HIS A 502 -17.45 -0.47 -15.50
CA HIS A 502 -16.82 0.34 -16.54
C HIS A 502 -15.28 0.39 -16.42
N LEU A 503 -14.76 0.50 -15.18
CA LEU A 503 -13.33 0.45 -14.91
C LEU A 503 -12.69 -0.89 -15.30
N ILE A 504 -13.39 -2.02 -15.09
CA ILE A 504 -12.89 -3.34 -15.49
C ILE A 504 -12.93 -3.48 -17.01
N GLU A 505 -14.05 -3.16 -17.64
CA GLU A 505 -14.26 -3.22 -19.09
C GLU A 505 -13.21 -2.40 -19.86
N ALA A 506 -12.94 -1.16 -19.43
CA ALA A 506 -12.04 -0.25 -20.13
C ALA A 506 -10.54 -0.48 -19.87
N HIS A 507 -10.18 -1.04 -18.70
CA HIS A 507 -8.80 -0.96 -18.19
C HIS A 507 -8.18 -2.26 -17.66
N PHE A 508 -8.95 -3.32 -17.41
CA PHE A 508 -8.39 -4.55 -16.80
C PHE A 508 -7.42 -5.30 -17.73
N TRP A 509 -7.48 -5.07 -19.05
CA TRP A 509 -6.53 -5.61 -20.02
C TRP A 509 -5.07 -5.24 -19.72
N MET A 510 -4.81 -4.10 -19.05
CA MET A 510 -3.47 -3.67 -18.66
C MET A 510 -2.78 -4.67 -17.71
N VAL A 511 -3.54 -5.42 -16.89
CA VAL A 511 -2.99 -6.50 -16.05
C VAL A 511 -2.29 -7.54 -16.91
N LYS A 512 -2.90 -7.93 -18.03
CA LYS A 512 -2.35 -8.91 -18.97
C LYS A 512 -1.10 -8.35 -19.68
N GLU A 513 -1.21 -7.17 -20.27
CA GLU A 513 -0.10 -6.46 -20.96
C GLU A 513 1.15 -6.36 -20.07
N ILE A 514 0.99 -5.91 -18.82
CA ILE A 514 2.11 -5.75 -17.87
C ILE A 514 2.76 -7.10 -17.56
N HIS A 515 1.97 -8.15 -17.32
CA HIS A 515 2.50 -9.47 -16.97
C HIS A 515 3.15 -10.17 -18.17
N GLU A 516 2.57 -10.09 -19.37
CA GLU A 516 3.18 -10.67 -20.58
C GLU A 516 4.45 -9.92 -21.00
N PHE A 517 4.46 -8.59 -20.91
CA PHE A 517 5.65 -7.79 -21.23
C PHE A 517 6.84 -8.13 -20.32
N TRP A 518 6.64 -8.19 -19.00
CA TRP A 518 7.72 -8.53 -18.06
C TRP A 518 7.94 -10.04 -17.87
N ALA A 519 7.12 -10.91 -18.47
CA ALA A 519 7.37 -12.35 -18.54
C ALA A 519 8.56 -12.71 -19.45
N ILE A 520 8.92 -11.84 -20.40
CA ILE A 520 10.05 -12.02 -21.32
C ILE A 520 11.39 -11.88 -20.58
N ASP A 521 12.26 -12.90 -20.69
CA ASP A 521 13.56 -12.92 -20.00
C ASP A 521 14.47 -11.74 -20.35
N ASP A 522 14.53 -11.34 -21.62
CA ASP A 522 15.41 -10.25 -22.04
C ASP A 522 14.94 -8.89 -21.50
N HIS A 523 13.64 -8.71 -21.25
CA HIS A 523 13.13 -7.53 -20.55
C HIS A 523 13.56 -7.51 -19.08
N ARG A 524 13.82 -8.65 -18.44
CA ARG A 524 14.40 -8.72 -17.08
C ARG A 524 15.94 -8.56 -17.04
N LYS A 525 16.62 -8.60 -18.20
CA LYS A 525 18.07 -8.41 -18.31
C LYS A 525 18.49 -6.94 -18.52
N VAL A 526 17.55 -6.02 -18.70
CA VAL A 526 17.85 -4.59 -18.91
C VAL A 526 18.27 -3.88 -17.63
N GLY A 527 19.02 -2.78 -17.77
CA GLY A 527 19.53 -2.00 -16.63
C GLY A 527 18.45 -1.46 -15.69
N SER A 528 17.27 -1.06 -16.21
CA SER A 528 16.13 -0.61 -15.39
C SER A 528 15.53 -1.73 -14.53
N TRP A 529 15.60 -3.00 -14.98
CA TRP A 529 15.23 -4.14 -14.14
C TRP A 529 16.31 -4.45 -13.10
N ILE A 530 17.55 -4.64 -13.52
CA ILE A 530 18.65 -5.12 -12.66
C ILE A 530 18.94 -4.15 -11.52
N SER A 531 18.91 -2.83 -11.78
CA SER A 531 19.08 -1.80 -10.75
C SER A 531 18.04 -1.83 -9.63
N HIS A 532 16.88 -2.46 -9.89
CA HIS A 532 15.70 -2.50 -9.03
C HIS A 532 15.23 -3.94 -8.76
N MET A 533 16.10 -4.95 -8.90
CA MET A 533 15.74 -6.37 -8.91
C MET A 533 14.80 -6.80 -7.75
N ASP A 534 15.17 -6.52 -6.49
CA ASP A 534 14.36 -6.95 -5.33
C ASP A 534 12.97 -6.28 -5.26
N ILE A 535 12.86 -5.00 -5.62
CA ILE A 535 11.56 -4.31 -5.66
C ILE A 535 10.74 -4.76 -6.88
N ASN A 536 11.35 -4.97 -8.04
CA ASN A 536 10.65 -5.50 -9.23
C ASN A 536 10.08 -6.88 -8.97
N GLU A 537 10.87 -7.79 -8.39
CA GLU A 537 10.45 -9.16 -8.08
C GLU A 537 9.34 -9.21 -7.01
N VAL A 538 9.48 -8.53 -5.88
CA VAL A 538 8.44 -8.55 -4.83
C VAL A 538 7.14 -7.88 -5.29
N MET A 539 7.23 -6.81 -6.10
CA MET A 539 6.04 -6.20 -6.70
C MET A 539 5.39 -7.13 -7.74
N TRP A 540 6.18 -7.86 -8.55
CA TRP A 540 5.66 -8.86 -9.50
C TRP A 540 4.94 -10.01 -8.78
N ALA A 541 5.55 -10.55 -7.73
CA ALA A 541 4.93 -11.61 -6.92
C ALA A 541 3.67 -11.11 -6.18
N THR A 542 3.66 -9.84 -5.73
CA THR A 542 2.43 -9.23 -5.19
C THR A 542 1.37 -9.05 -6.28
N SER A 543 1.73 -8.65 -7.50
CA SER A 543 0.77 -8.56 -8.61
C SER A 543 0.36 -9.92 -9.19
N LEU A 544 0.90 -11.03 -8.68
CA LEU A 544 0.39 -12.39 -8.89
C LEU A 544 -0.52 -12.88 -7.75
N LEU A 545 -0.35 -12.35 -6.52
CA LEU A 545 -1.11 -12.70 -5.31
C LEU A 545 -1.48 -11.45 -4.47
N PRO A 546 -2.32 -10.54 -5.00
CA PRO A 546 -2.48 -9.21 -4.42
C PRO A 546 -3.20 -9.18 -3.07
N ASP A 547 -3.99 -10.22 -2.73
CA ASP A 547 -4.86 -10.31 -1.54
C ASP A 547 -4.18 -9.77 -0.27
N GLY A 548 -2.92 -10.15 -0.04
CA GLY A 548 -2.15 -9.79 1.15
C GLY A 548 -1.91 -8.30 1.34
N PHE A 549 -1.98 -7.53 0.24
CA PHE A 549 -1.80 -6.08 0.21
C PHE A 549 -3.08 -5.29 -0.10
N ILE A 550 -4.08 -5.88 -0.79
CA ILE A 550 -5.33 -5.16 -1.13
C ILE A 550 -6.47 -5.42 -0.16
N GLU A 551 -6.63 -6.65 0.35
CA GLU A 551 -7.70 -6.96 1.32
C GLU A 551 -7.30 -6.45 2.71
N MET A 552 -8.15 -5.63 3.35
CA MET A 552 -7.96 -5.31 4.76
C MET A 552 -8.52 -6.44 5.63
N LEU A 553 -7.63 -7.11 6.37
CA LEU A 553 -8.04 -7.95 7.49
C LEU A 553 -8.07 -7.15 8.79
N PHE A 554 -8.95 -7.57 9.68
CA PHE A 554 -9.27 -6.99 10.99
C PHE A 554 -9.56 -8.16 11.92
#